data_AF-A0A1Q7E2L5-F1
#
_entry.id   AF-A0A1Q7E2L5-F1
#
_cell.length_a   1.000
_cell.length_b   1.000
_cell.length_c   1.000
_cell.angle_alpha   90.00
_cell.angle_beta   90.00
_cell.angle_gamma   90.00
#
_symmetry.space_group_name_H-M   'P 1'
#
loop_
_entity.id
_entity.type
_entity.pdbx_description
1 polymer ?
#
loop_
_entity_poly.entity_id
_entity_poly.type
_entity_poly.pdbx_seq_one_letter_code
_entity_poly.pdbx_strand_id
1 'polypeptide(L)'
;MAGLAAAAIAACGGPKPVTTPAPTPNADSIAAERARQDSLAREQARQDSIRAAQEAERVARQRAADSAAAAAGTTTEVKNMLATMIHFDFDKSDIKSDDAGALDQKVAILQANPGLRIRISGHCDERGSDEYNLALGNRRATRAKEYLVQHGIDAGRVETVSYGEERPIAQGHDESAWAQNRRDEFEILAGGDVLKKP
;
A
#
# COMPACT_ATOMS: atom_id res chain seq x y z
N MET A 1 30.68 37.17 -40.96
CA MET A 1 31.93 37.96 -40.92
C MET A 1 33.08 36.99 -40.75
N ALA A 2 34.00 36.97 -41.73
CA ALA A 2 35.30 36.29 -41.75
C ALA A 2 35.28 34.74 -41.70
N GLY A 3 36.05 34.00 -42.50
CA GLY A 3 37.09 34.39 -43.45
C GLY A 3 37.58 33.16 -44.22
N LEU A 4 38.06 33.44 -45.43
CA LEU A 4 38.74 32.55 -46.38
C LEU A 4 39.95 31.84 -45.76
N ALA A 5 40.24 30.63 -46.25
CA ALA A 5 41.58 30.29 -46.72
C ALA A 5 41.51 29.21 -47.81
N ALA A 6 41.76 29.64 -49.05
CA ALA A 6 42.08 28.76 -50.16
C ALA A 6 43.59 28.47 -50.15
N ALA A 7 43.98 27.25 -50.50
CA ALA A 7 45.33 26.95 -50.95
C ALA A 7 45.24 25.95 -52.11
N ALA A 8 45.59 26.43 -53.30
CA ALA A 8 45.76 25.64 -54.51
C ALA A 8 47.24 25.30 -54.68
N ILE A 9 47.59 24.04 -54.95
CA ILE A 9 48.90 23.70 -55.53
C ILE A 9 48.78 22.52 -56.51
N ALA A 10 49.16 22.84 -57.75
CA ALA A 10 49.79 22.07 -58.81
C ALA A 10 49.50 20.56 -59.02
N ALA A 11 49.12 20.28 -60.27
CA ALA A 11 49.00 18.97 -60.88
C ALA A 11 50.36 18.25 -61.04
N CYS A 12 50.39 16.97 -60.67
CA CYS A 12 51.28 15.97 -61.26
C CYS A 12 50.42 14.83 -61.80
N GLY A 13 50.42 14.67 -63.14
CA GLY A 13 49.73 13.59 -63.83
C GLY A 13 50.46 12.26 -63.67
N GLY A 14 50.00 11.44 -62.72
CA GLY A 14 50.16 9.99 -62.79
C GLY A 14 49.07 9.38 -63.68
N PRO A 15 49.25 8.15 -64.22
CA PRO A 15 48.16 7.47 -64.90
C PRO A 15 46.97 7.42 -63.93
N LYS A 16 45.80 7.89 -64.39
CA LYS A 16 44.56 7.85 -63.60
C LYS A 16 44.49 6.45 -62.98
N PRO A 17 44.26 6.31 -61.66
CA PRO A 17 44.08 4.98 -61.08
C PRO A 17 43.05 4.30 -61.95
N VAL A 18 43.37 3.10 -62.46
CA VAL A 18 42.40 2.32 -63.21
C VAL A 18 41.22 2.17 -62.28
N THR A 19 40.19 2.97 -62.52
CA THR A 19 38.91 2.80 -61.87
C THR A 19 38.39 1.52 -62.46
N THR A 20 38.74 0.39 -61.85
CA THR A 20 38.01 -0.85 -62.08
C THR A 20 36.55 -0.44 -61.93
N PRO A 21 35.71 -0.56 -62.97
CA PRO A 21 34.30 -0.23 -62.84
C PRO A 21 33.80 -1.01 -61.64
N ALA A 22 33.12 -0.33 -60.72
CA ALA A 22 32.55 -0.98 -59.55
C ALA A 22 31.85 -2.25 -60.03
N PRO A 23 32.10 -3.42 -59.39
CA PRO A 23 31.60 -4.70 -59.87
C PRO A 23 30.11 -4.56 -60.16
N THR A 24 29.73 -4.73 -61.42
CA THR A 24 28.33 -4.62 -61.82
C THR A 24 27.55 -5.75 -61.17
N PRO A 25 26.39 -5.47 -60.54
CA PRO A 25 25.59 -6.51 -59.92
C PRO A 25 25.29 -7.61 -60.95
N ASN A 26 25.67 -8.86 -60.64
CA ASN A 26 25.29 -10.03 -61.43
C ASN A 26 24.11 -10.73 -60.73
N ALA A 27 23.44 -11.64 -61.44
CA ALA A 27 22.25 -12.31 -60.93
C ALA A 27 22.50 -13.00 -59.56
N ASP A 28 23.70 -13.56 -59.37
CA ASP A 28 24.11 -14.25 -58.15
C ASP A 28 24.33 -13.28 -56.97
N SER A 29 24.91 -12.09 -57.20
CA SER A 29 25.11 -11.10 -56.13
C SER A 29 23.79 -10.46 -55.67
N ILE A 30 22.83 -10.32 -56.59
CA ILE A 30 21.47 -9.86 -56.27
C ILE A 30 20.73 -10.92 -55.43
N ALA A 31 20.87 -12.21 -55.77
CA ALA A 31 20.27 -13.31 -55.01
C ALA A 31 20.88 -13.44 -53.60
N ALA A 32 22.21 -13.29 -53.48
CA ALA A 32 22.90 -13.32 -52.19
C ALA A 32 22.51 -12.15 -51.27
N GLU A 33 22.31 -10.95 -51.82
CA GLU A 33 21.88 -9.78 -51.05
C GLU A 33 20.43 -9.93 -50.53
N ARG A 34 19.52 -10.46 -51.36
CA ARG A 34 18.14 -10.77 -50.93
C ARG A 34 18.11 -11.80 -49.79
N ALA A 35 18.93 -12.85 -49.87
CA ALA A 35 19.03 -13.85 -48.79
C ALA A 35 19.57 -13.25 -47.47
N ARG A 36 20.52 -12.31 -47.55
CA ARG A 36 20.99 -11.56 -46.37
C ARG A 36 19.89 -10.69 -45.79
N GLN A 37 19.17 -9.94 -46.63
CA GLN A 37 18.05 -9.11 -46.20
C GLN A 37 16.94 -9.94 -45.55
N ASP A 38 16.61 -11.12 -46.09
CA ASP A 38 15.65 -12.06 -45.50
C ASP A 38 16.12 -12.57 -44.13
N SER A 39 17.42 -12.88 -43.99
CA SER A 39 17.98 -13.31 -42.70
C SER A 39 17.93 -12.21 -41.63
N LEU A 40 18.19 -10.96 -42.02
CA LEU A 40 18.09 -9.79 -41.14
C LEU A 40 16.64 -9.50 -40.77
N ALA A 41 15.70 -9.62 -41.72
CA ALA A 41 14.28 -9.43 -41.46
C ALA A 41 13.73 -10.48 -40.49
N ARG A 42 14.16 -11.74 -40.61
CA ARG A 42 13.78 -12.82 -39.67
C ARG A 42 14.36 -12.60 -38.28
N GLU A 43 15.61 -12.18 -38.17
CA GLU A 43 16.23 -11.86 -36.88
C GLU A 43 15.57 -10.63 -36.24
N GLN A 44 15.28 -9.58 -37.03
CA GLN A 44 14.57 -8.41 -36.56
C GLN A 44 13.17 -8.77 -36.02
N ALA A 45 12.41 -9.57 -36.77
CA ALA A 45 11.10 -10.06 -36.31
C ALA A 45 11.20 -10.88 -35.01
N ARG A 46 12.26 -11.69 -34.87
CA ARG A 46 12.55 -12.43 -33.64
C ARG A 46 12.83 -11.47 -32.48
N GLN A 47 13.70 -10.48 -32.67
CA GLN A 47 14.04 -9.47 -31.66
C GLN A 47 12.83 -8.64 -31.25
N ASP A 48 11.99 -8.23 -32.21
CA ASP A 48 10.77 -7.47 -31.97
C ASP A 48 9.76 -8.30 -31.17
N SER A 49 9.63 -9.59 -31.47
CA SER A 49 8.78 -10.50 -30.68
C SER A 49 9.26 -10.66 -29.23
N ILE A 50 10.58 -10.74 -29.01
CA ILE A 50 11.18 -10.83 -27.68
C ILE A 50 10.96 -9.53 -26.91
N ARG A 51 11.19 -8.37 -27.54
CA ARG A 51 10.96 -7.06 -26.92
C ARG A 51 9.50 -6.87 -26.55
N ALA A 52 8.58 -7.21 -27.47
CA ALA A 52 7.14 -7.13 -27.20
C ALA A 52 6.73 -8.04 -26.04
N ALA A 53 7.28 -9.26 -25.96
CA ALA A 53 7.05 -10.18 -24.84
C ALA A 53 7.59 -9.62 -23.52
N GLN A 54 8.80 -9.07 -23.52
CA GLN A 54 9.42 -8.45 -22.33
C GLN A 54 8.64 -7.22 -21.86
N GLU A 55 8.17 -6.38 -22.79
CA GLU A 55 7.35 -5.22 -22.46
C GLU A 55 5.99 -5.63 -21.88
N ALA A 56 5.34 -6.64 -22.48
CA ALA A 56 4.10 -7.20 -21.95
C ALA A 56 4.29 -7.75 -20.53
N GLU A 57 5.38 -8.47 -20.28
CA GLU A 57 5.72 -8.97 -18.94
C GLU A 57 5.97 -7.82 -17.95
N ARG A 58 6.73 -6.79 -18.34
CA ARG A 58 6.98 -5.60 -17.52
C ARG A 58 5.67 -4.89 -17.14
N VAL A 59 4.78 -4.69 -18.12
CA VAL A 59 3.47 -4.07 -17.89
C VAL A 59 2.61 -4.92 -16.96
N ALA A 60 2.61 -6.24 -17.11
CA ALA A 60 1.88 -7.15 -16.22
C ALA A 60 2.41 -7.08 -14.78
N ARG A 61 3.75 -7.12 -14.60
CA ARG A 61 4.39 -6.98 -13.29
C ARG A 61 4.08 -5.64 -12.63
N GLN A 62 4.12 -4.54 -13.40
CA GLN A 62 3.80 -3.21 -12.88
C GLN A 62 2.34 -3.13 -12.40
N ARG A 63 1.38 -3.61 -13.19
CA ARG A 63 -0.04 -3.63 -12.79
C ARG A 63 -0.29 -4.45 -11.53
N ALA A 64 0.39 -5.59 -11.38
CA ALA A 64 0.32 -6.40 -10.18
C ALA A 64 0.89 -5.65 -8.95
N ALA A 65 2.03 -4.97 -9.11
CA ALA A 65 2.63 -4.16 -8.06
C ALA A 65 1.73 -2.97 -7.65
N ASP A 66 1.16 -2.26 -8.61
CA ASP A 66 0.24 -1.14 -8.37
C ASP A 66 -1.01 -1.60 -7.62
N SER A 67 -1.56 -2.77 -8.01
CA SER A 67 -2.74 -3.36 -7.34
C SER A 67 -2.43 -3.78 -5.91
N ALA A 68 -1.25 -4.36 -5.66
CA ALA A 68 -0.79 -4.72 -4.32
C ALA A 68 -0.58 -3.48 -3.45
N ALA A 69 0.01 -2.41 -4.00
CA ALA A 69 0.18 -1.13 -3.30
C ALA A 69 -1.17 -0.51 -2.93
N ALA A 70 -2.15 -0.53 -3.84
CA ALA A 70 -3.51 -0.06 -3.56
C ALA A 70 -4.17 -0.85 -2.43
N ALA A 71 -4.09 -2.20 -2.45
CA ALA A 71 -4.64 -3.05 -1.41
C ALA A 71 -3.97 -2.82 -0.03
N ALA A 72 -2.66 -2.59 -0.01
CA ALA A 72 -1.92 -2.23 1.20
C ALA A 72 -2.36 -0.86 1.76
N GLY A 73 -2.59 0.12 0.88
CA GLY A 73 -3.15 1.42 1.25
C GLY A 73 -4.53 1.30 1.89
N THR A 74 -5.43 0.55 1.26
CA THR A 74 -6.78 0.27 1.82
C THR A 74 -6.68 -0.41 3.18
N THR A 75 -5.81 -1.41 3.32
CA THR A 75 -5.63 -2.13 4.58
C THR A 75 -5.16 -1.19 5.70
N THR A 76 -4.24 -0.28 5.39
CA THR A 76 -3.73 0.71 6.35
C THR A 76 -4.83 1.68 6.79
N GLU A 77 -5.65 2.16 5.85
CA GLU A 77 -6.79 3.04 6.14
C GLU A 77 -7.77 2.36 7.12
N VAL A 78 -8.14 1.11 6.86
CA VAL A 78 -9.07 0.34 7.70
C VAL A 78 -8.49 0.09 9.09
N LYS A 79 -7.18 -0.21 9.20
CA LYS A 79 -6.50 -0.36 10.49
C LYS A 79 -6.61 0.92 11.33
N ASN A 80 -6.42 2.08 10.72
CA ASN A 80 -6.50 3.36 11.42
C ASN A 80 -7.92 3.68 11.91
N MET A 81 -8.95 3.40 11.09
CA MET A 81 -10.35 3.55 11.52
C MET A 81 -10.69 2.61 12.68
N LEU A 82 -10.22 1.36 12.62
CA LEU A 82 -10.42 0.39 13.69
C LEU A 82 -9.72 0.84 14.98
N ALA A 83 -8.50 1.39 14.89
CA ALA A 83 -7.71 1.85 16.03
C ALA A 83 -8.22 3.14 16.69
N THR A 84 -9.24 3.81 16.12
CA THR A 84 -9.84 4.99 16.74
C THR A 84 -10.45 4.63 18.10
N MET A 85 -9.91 5.26 19.15
CA MET A 85 -10.34 5.08 20.54
C MET A 85 -11.72 5.68 20.78
N ILE A 86 -12.42 5.18 21.79
CA ILE A 86 -13.63 5.80 22.34
C ILE A 86 -13.36 6.26 23.77
N HIS A 87 -14.08 7.28 24.24
CA HIS A 87 -13.84 7.87 25.55
C HIS A 87 -15.05 7.78 26.48
N PHE A 88 -14.79 7.94 27.77
CA PHE A 88 -15.82 7.85 28.80
C PHE A 88 -15.76 9.04 29.74
N ASP A 89 -16.92 9.39 30.28
CA ASP A 89 -17.02 10.36 31.35
C ASP A 89 -16.45 9.79 32.67
N PHE A 90 -16.18 10.70 33.60
CA PHE A 90 -15.69 10.33 34.93
C PHE A 90 -16.65 9.35 35.60
N ASP A 91 -16.09 8.26 36.13
CA ASP A 91 -16.81 7.19 36.83
C ASP A 91 -17.91 6.48 36.02
N LYS A 92 -17.83 6.58 34.68
CA LYS A 92 -18.85 6.05 33.77
C LYS A 92 -18.32 5.01 32.80
N SER A 93 -19.24 4.19 32.30
CA SER A 93 -18.98 3.13 31.31
C SER A 93 -20.01 3.09 30.17
N ASP A 94 -21.00 3.98 30.20
CA ASP A 94 -21.91 4.24 29.10
C ASP A 94 -21.17 4.85 27.92
N ILE A 95 -21.47 4.34 26.73
CA ILE A 95 -20.94 4.86 25.46
C ILE A 95 -21.60 6.21 25.20
N LYS A 96 -20.77 7.24 24.98
CA LYS A 96 -21.24 8.58 24.63
C LYS A 96 -21.84 8.59 23.22
N SER A 97 -22.79 9.49 22.99
CA SER A 97 -23.36 9.70 21.64
C SER A 97 -22.30 9.99 20.60
N ASP A 98 -21.29 10.76 20.99
CA ASP A 98 -20.23 11.25 20.09
C ASP A 98 -19.26 10.11 19.70
N ASP A 99 -19.15 9.08 20.54
CA ASP A 99 -18.30 7.90 20.32
C ASP A 99 -19.06 6.75 19.63
N ALA A 100 -20.40 6.75 19.63
CA ALA A 100 -21.20 5.71 18.99
C ALA A 100 -20.87 5.58 17.49
N GLY A 101 -20.65 6.70 16.79
CA GLY A 101 -20.26 6.68 15.37
C GLY A 101 -18.92 5.98 15.11
N ALA A 102 -17.98 6.02 16.07
CA ALA A 102 -16.72 5.30 15.96
C ALA A 102 -16.90 3.78 16.15
N LEU A 103 -17.92 3.34 16.90
CA LEU A 103 -18.30 1.94 17.01
C LEU A 103 -19.06 1.46 15.77
N ASP A 104 -19.95 2.28 15.21
CA ASP A 104 -20.66 1.99 13.95
C ASP A 104 -19.68 1.70 12.80
N GLN A 105 -18.62 2.51 12.67
CA GLN A 105 -17.57 2.26 11.69
C GLN A 105 -16.87 0.92 11.91
N LYS A 106 -16.61 0.54 13.17
CA LYS A 106 -16.02 -0.76 13.52
C LYS A 106 -16.96 -1.90 13.19
N VAL A 107 -18.27 -1.76 13.42
CA VAL A 107 -19.28 -2.74 13.01
C VAL A 107 -19.18 -2.98 11.51
N ALA A 108 -19.20 -1.91 10.70
CA ALA A 108 -19.12 -2.03 9.24
C ALA A 108 -17.83 -2.75 8.80
N ILE A 109 -16.68 -2.40 9.39
CA ILE A 109 -15.39 -3.07 9.12
C ILE A 109 -15.44 -4.55 9.48
N LEU A 110 -15.97 -4.89 10.66
CA LEU A 110 -16.04 -6.28 11.14
C LEU A 110 -17.02 -7.13 10.34
N GLN A 111 -18.08 -6.53 9.78
CA GLN A 111 -19.01 -7.19 8.86
C GLN A 111 -18.34 -7.47 7.50
N ALA A 112 -17.62 -6.49 6.93
CA ALA A 112 -16.90 -6.65 5.66
C ALA A 112 -15.75 -7.67 5.75
N ASN A 113 -15.20 -7.89 6.95
CA ASN A 113 -14.04 -8.73 7.19
C ASN A 113 -14.36 -9.85 8.21
N PRO A 114 -15.06 -10.93 7.82
CA PRO A 114 -15.55 -11.96 8.75
C PRO A 114 -14.45 -12.74 9.48
N GLY A 115 -13.23 -12.79 8.93
CA GLY A 115 -12.06 -13.40 9.58
C GLY A 115 -11.36 -12.50 10.61
N LEU A 116 -11.75 -11.22 10.71
CA LEU A 116 -11.12 -10.26 11.61
C LEU A 116 -11.55 -10.52 13.06
N ARG A 117 -10.56 -10.66 13.95
CA ARG A 117 -10.74 -10.74 15.41
C ARG A 117 -10.05 -9.55 16.06
N ILE A 118 -10.67 -8.98 17.08
CA ILE A 118 -10.18 -7.79 17.76
C ILE A 118 -10.16 -7.95 19.28
N ARG A 119 -9.35 -7.14 19.95
CA ARG A 119 -9.36 -6.94 21.40
C ARG A 119 -9.76 -5.51 21.71
N ILE A 120 -10.59 -5.36 22.74
CA ILE A 120 -10.93 -4.09 23.35
C ILE A 120 -10.22 -4.03 24.71
N SER A 121 -9.39 -3.01 24.91
CA SER A 121 -8.68 -2.79 26.18
C SER A 121 -9.25 -1.57 26.87
N GLY A 122 -9.81 -1.74 28.06
CA GLY A 122 -10.38 -0.64 28.84
C GLY A 122 -9.40 -0.01 29.80
N HIS A 123 -9.39 1.32 29.82
CA HIS A 123 -8.49 2.14 30.63
C HIS A 123 -9.25 3.16 31.47
N CYS A 124 -8.64 3.55 32.58
CA CYS A 124 -9.13 4.53 33.54
C CYS A 124 -8.12 5.66 33.76
N ASP A 125 -8.59 6.74 34.38
CA ASP A 125 -7.68 7.72 34.95
C ASP A 125 -7.18 7.24 36.32
N GLU A 126 -6.15 7.89 36.84
CA GLU A 126 -5.41 7.53 38.08
C GLU A 126 -6.19 7.71 39.39
N ARG A 127 -7.47 8.09 39.32
CA ARG A 127 -8.27 8.34 40.52
C ARG A 127 -9.02 7.07 40.89
N GLY A 128 -8.91 6.66 42.14
CA GLY A 128 -9.56 5.47 42.68
C GLY A 128 -8.56 4.47 43.24
N SER A 129 -8.99 3.23 43.49
CA SER A 129 -8.06 2.14 43.74
C SER A 129 -7.81 1.36 42.45
N ASP A 130 -6.66 0.71 42.37
CA ASP A 130 -6.27 -0.15 41.24
C ASP A 130 -7.35 -1.20 40.94
N GLU A 131 -7.90 -1.86 41.97
CA GLU A 131 -8.95 -2.86 41.80
C GLU A 131 -10.25 -2.25 41.26
N TYR A 132 -10.59 -1.05 41.73
CA TYR A 132 -11.73 -0.32 41.23
C TYR A 132 -11.57 0.03 39.75
N ASN A 133 -10.39 0.54 39.37
CA ASN A 133 -10.08 0.94 38.01
C ASN A 133 -9.96 -0.26 37.07
N LEU A 134 -9.43 -1.40 37.53
CA LEU A 134 -9.48 -2.65 36.79
C LEU A 134 -10.92 -3.09 36.52
N ALA A 135 -11.80 -3.02 37.53
CA ALA A 135 -13.22 -3.36 37.35
C ALA A 135 -13.95 -2.37 36.43
N LEU A 136 -13.68 -1.05 36.54
CA LEU A 136 -14.30 -0.03 35.70
C LEU A 136 -13.84 -0.13 34.24
N GLY A 137 -12.55 -0.33 33.99
CA GLY A 137 -12.02 -0.59 32.65
C GLY A 137 -12.63 -1.85 32.03
N ASN A 138 -12.85 -2.91 32.83
CA ASN A 138 -13.51 -4.12 32.34
C ASN A 138 -14.97 -3.85 31.94
N ARG A 139 -15.71 -3.05 32.73
CA ARG A 139 -17.08 -2.64 32.38
C ARG A 139 -17.11 -1.84 31.07
N ARG A 140 -16.18 -0.91 30.86
CA ARG A 140 -16.07 -0.12 29.63
C ARG A 140 -15.86 -1.00 28.39
N ALA A 141 -14.82 -1.83 28.42
CA ALA A 141 -14.54 -2.76 27.32
C ALA A 141 -15.72 -3.72 27.06
N THR A 142 -16.41 -4.16 28.11
CA THR A 142 -17.60 -5.01 27.99
C THR A 142 -18.76 -4.27 27.32
N ARG A 143 -18.99 -2.98 27.65
CA ARG A 143 -20.03 -2.16 27.01
C ARG A 143 -19.77 -1.95 25.52
N ALA A 144 -18.53 -1.66 25.15
CA ALA A 144 -18.12 -1.58 23.75
C ALA A 144 -18.32 -2.92 23.02
N LYS A 145 -17.95 -4.05 23.65
CA LYS A 145 -18.21 -5.39 23.09
C LYS A 145 -19.70 -5.66 22.91
N GLU A 146 -20.51 -5.40 23.92
CA GLU A 146 -21.97 -5.57 23.88
C GLU A 146 -22.59 -4.77 22.73
N TYR A 147 -22.13 -3.54 22.52
CA TYR A 147 -22.55 -2.72 21.39
C TYR A 147 -22.28 -3.42 20.06
N LEU A 148 -21.05 -3.90 19.83
CA LEU A 148 -20.71 -4.61 18.59
C LEU A 148 -21.55 -5.88 18.40
N VAL A 149 -21.78 -6.63 19.47
CA VAL A 149 -22.57 -7.87 19.43
C VAL A 149 -24.04 -7.59 19.11
N GLN A 150 -24.62 -6.53 19.68
CA GLN A 150 -25.99 -6.10 19.37
C GLN A 150 -26.17 -5.70 17.90
N HIS A 151 -25.09 -5.27 17.23
CA HIS A 151 -25.06 -4.95 15.80
C HIS A 151 -24.64 -6.14 14.92
N GLY A 152 -24.70 -7.37 15.45
CA GLY A 152 -24.54 -8.60 14.68
C GLY A 152 -23.10 -9.11 14.55
N ILE A 153 -22.15 -8.57 15.30
CA ILE A 153 -20.80 -9.13 15.37
C ILE A 153 -20.79 -10.33 16.32
N ASP A 154 -20.24 -11.46 15.86
CA ASP A 154 -20.08 -12.63 16.72
C ASP A 154 -19.20 -12.32 17.96
N ALA A 155 -19.70 -12.69 19.14
CA ALA A 155 -19.03 -12.39 20.42
C ALA A 155 -17.67 -13.11 20.57
N GLY A 156 -17.44 -14.21 19.86
CA GLY A 156 -16.17 -14.94 19.82
C GLY A 156 -15.09 -14.23 19.01
N ARG A 157 -15.44 -13.19 18.25
CA ARG A 157 -14.51 -12.35 17.49
C ARG A 157 -13.99 -11.14 18.27
N VAL A 158 -14.54 -10.89 19.45
CA VAL A 158 -14.21 -9.71 20.28
C VAL A 158 -13.73 -10.17 21.65
N GLU A 159 -12.46 -9.95 21.95
CA GLU A 159 -11.86 -10.16 23.27
C GLU A 159 -11.86 -8.85 24.06
N THR A 160 -11.92 -8.94 25.38
CA THR A 160 -11.90 -7.77 26.28
C THR A 160 -10.82 -7.95 27.34
N VAL A 161 -10.09 -6.88 27.62
CA VAL A 161 -9.08 -6.77 28.69
C VAL A 161 -9.28 -5.44 29.41
N SER A 162 -8.87 -5.38 30.68
CA SER A 162 -8.78 -4.12 31.42
C SER A 162 -7.35 -3.91 31.88
N TYR A 163 -6.85 -2.69 31.72
CA TYR A 163 -5.58 -2.25 32.29
C TYR A 163 -5.79 -1.25 33.43
N GLY A 164 -7.04 -0.88 33.74
CA GLY A 164 -7.33 0.15 34.73
C GLY A 164 -6.51 1.42 34.45
N GLU A 165 -5.83 1.92 35.47
CA GLU A 165 -4.96 3.10 35.37
C GLU A 165 -3.50 2.80 34.98
N GLU A 166 -3.11 1.52 34.82
CA GLU A 166 -1.70 1.11 34.70
C GLU A 166 -1.02 1.55 33.39
N ARG A 167 -1.81 1.98 32.39
CA ARG A 167 -1.32 2.38 31.06
C ARG A 167 -1.86 3.75 30.63
N PRO A 168 -1.42 4.84 31.27
CA PRO A 168 -1.82 6.20 30.91
C PRO A 168 -1.17 6.64 29.58
N ILE A 169 -1.96 7.27 28.71
CA ILE A 169 -1.45 7.92 27.48
C ILE A 169 -1.10 9.38 27.70
N ALA A 170 -1.86 10.05 28.57
CA ALA A 170 -1.62 11.43 28.97
C ALA A 170 -1.06 11.44 30.39
N GLN A 171 0.13 12.00 30.53
CA GLN A 171 0.74 12.24 31.83
C GLN A 171 0.19 13.55 32.38
N GLY A 172 -0.32 13.55 33.61
CA GLY A 172 -0.86 14.74 34.24
C GLY A 172 -1.96 14.42 35.25
N HIS A 173 -2.13 15.33 36.20
CA HIS A 173 -3.08 15.21 37.32
C HIS A 173 -4.20 16.25 37.16
N ASP A 174 -4.73 16.37 35.94
CA ASP A 174 -5.78 17.33 35.59
C ASP A 174 -6.83 16.70 34.67
N GLU A 175 -7.97 17.39 34.52
CA GLU A 175 -9.10 16.87 33.75
C GLU A 175 -8.77 16.66 32.26
N SER A 176 -7.82 17.40 31.71
CA SER A 176 -7.38 17.22 30.32
C SER A 176 -6.67 15.87 30.14
N ALA A 177 -5.76 15.53 31.06
CA ALA A 177 -5.07 14.24 31.06
C ALA A 177 -6.03 13.09 31.41
N TRP A 178 -6.87 13.27 32.43
CA TRP A 178 -7.82 12.25 32.86
C TRP A 178 -8.83 11.90 31.77
N ALA A 179 -9.36 12.90 31.05
CA ALA A 179 -10.30 12.66 29.95
C ALA A 179 -9.70 11.81 28.83
N GLN A 180 -8.42 12.02 28.50
CA GLN A 180 -7.71 11.19 27.52
C GLN A 180 -7.50 9.76 28.04
N ASN A 181 -7.21 9.58 29.33
CA ASN A 181 -6.94 8.26 29.89
C ASN A 181 -8.18 7.38 30.05
N ARG A 182 -9.38 7.97 30.22
CA ARG A 182 -10.66 7.26 30.26
C ARG A 182 -11.11 6.84 28.86
N ARG A 183 -10.57 5.72 28.37
CA ARG A 183 -10.76 5.27 26.98
C ARG A 183 -10.83 3.75 26.85
N ASP A 184 -11.33 3.31 25.70
CA ASP A 184 -11.10 1.96 25.18
C ASP A 184 -10.20 2.01 23.94
N GLU A 185 -9.24 1.09 23.88
CA GLU A 185 -8.36 0.87 22.74
C GLU A 185 -8.75 -0.40 21.98
N PHE A 186 -8.56 -0.39 20.65
CA PHE A 186 -8.94 -1.49 19.76
C PHE A 186 -7.73 -2.04 19.02
N GLU A 187 -7.45 -3.33 19.18
CA GLU A 187 -6.31 -4.00 18.58
C GLU A 187 -6.78 -5.17 17.70
N ILE A 188 -6.10 -5.40 16.57
CA ILE A 188 -6.34 -6.58 15.74
C ILE A 188 -5.56 -7.77 16.30
N LEU A 189 -6.26 -8.86 16.57
CA LEU A 189 -5.66 -10.13 17.02
C LEU A 189 -5.36 -11.08 15.87
N ALA A 190 -6.24 -11.13 14.87
CA ALA A 190 -6.10 -12.03 13.73
C ALA A 190 -6.89 -11.50 12.52
N GLY A 191 -6.48 -11.88 11.31
CA GLY A 191 -7.17 -11.51 10.07
C GLY A 191 -6.91 -10.08 9.59
N GLY A 192 -5.78 -9.48 9.98
CA GLY A 192 -5.41 -8.09 9.67
C GLY A 192 -4.50 -7.89 8.46
N ASP A 193 -4.21 -8.93 7.68
CA ASP A 193 -3.21 -8.86 6.59
C ASP A 193 -3.75 -8.15 5.35
N VAL A 194 -4.98 -8.46 4.95
CA VAL A 194 -5.67 -7.84 3.82
C VAL A 194 -7.09 -7.50 4.27
N LEU A 195 -7.34 -6.20 4.48
CA LEU A 195 -8.64 -5.72 4.93
C LEU A 195 -9.41 -5.07 3.79
N LYS A 196 -10.70 -5.37 3.74
CA LYS A 196 -11.67 -4.74 2.86
C LYS A 196 -12.23 -3.52 3.56
N LYS A 197 -12.38 -2.43 2.78
CA LYS A 197 -13.16 -1.28 3.21
C LYS A 197 -14.65 -1.68 3.28
N PRO A 198 -15.40 -1.22 4.29
CA PRO A 198 -16.85 -1.36 4.32
C PRO A 198 -17.53 -0.68 3.12
#